data_AF-A0AAN1XW69-F1
#
_entry.id   AF-A0AAN1XW69-F1
#
_cell.length_a   1.000
_cell.length_b   1.000
_cell.length_c   1.000
_cell.angle_alpha   90.00
_cell.angle_beta   90.00
_cell.angle_gamma   90.00
#
_symmetry.space_group_name_H-M   'P 1'
#
loop_
_entity.id
_entity.type
_entity.pdbx_description
1 polymer ?
#
loop_
_entity_poly.entity_id
_entity_poly.type
_entity_poly.pdbx_seq_one_letter_code
_entity_poly.pdbx_strand_id
1 'polypeptide(L)' 'MTIDRPNQVSAADITYIPMERGFLYLFAVLDWATRRILAWKLSNTLRQTSASRRFARP' A
#
# COMPACT_ATOMS: atom_id res chain seq x y z
N MET A 1 -2.15 -16.07 -18.11
CA MET A 1 -2.75 -16.04 -16.76
C MET A 1 -3.62 -14.81 -16.69
N THR A 2 -4.93 -14.98 -16.55
CA THR A 2 -5.91 -13.87 -16.50
C THR A 2 -6.20 -13.55 -15.03
N ILE A 3 -6.13 -12.28 -14.65
CA ILE A 3 -6.45 -11.78 -13.30
C ILE A 3 -7.63 -10.81 -13.47
N ASP A 4 -8.82 -11.37 -13.52
CA ASP A 4 -10.07 -10.68 -13.84
C ASP A 4 -11.04 -10.59 -12.64
N ARG A 5 -10.71 -11.23 -11.51
CA ARG A 5 -11.53 -11.21 -10.29
C ARG A 5 -10.97 -10.24 -9.24
N PRO A 6 -11.83 -9.42 -8.60
CA PRO A 6 -11.43 -8.61 -7.44
C PRO A 6 -10.89 -9.49 -6.30
N ASN A 7 -9.92 -8.96 -5.54
CA ASN A 7 -9.27 -9.61 -4.40
C ASN A 7 -8.48 -10.90 -4.74
N GLN A 8 -8.15 -11.16 -6.01
CA GLN A 8 -7.34 -12.31 -6.40
C GLN A 8 -5.84 -12.02 -6.28
N VAL A 9 -5.42 -10.81 -6.67
CA VAL A 9 -4.03 -10.36 -6.62
C VAL A 9 -4.02 -8.91 -6.15
N SER A 10 -3.13 -8.61 -5.20
CA SER A 10 -2.90 -7.23 -4.76
C SER A 10 -1.52 -6.76 -5.22
N ALA A 11 -1.42 -5.50 -5.61
CA ALA A 11 -0.15 -4.80 -5.79
C ALA A 11 0.14 -3.95 -4.55
N ALA A 12 1.41 -3.82 -4.18
CA ALA A 12 1.87 -2.95 -3.11
C ALA A 12 2.91 -1.98 -3.66
N ASP A 13 2.64 -0.68 -3.55
CA ASP A 13 3.52 0.37 -4.05
C ASP A 13 3.99 1.26 -2.90
N ILE A 14 5.28 1.64 -2.97
CA ILE A 14 5.91 2.57 -2.03
C ILE A 14 6.33 3.81 -2.79
N THR A 15 5.75 4.95 -2.45
CA THR A 15 6.08 6.24 -3.05
C THR A 15 6.80 7.13 -2.06
N TYR A 16 7.89 7.71 -2.53
CA TYR A 16 8.65 8.74 -1.81
C TYR A 16 8.07 10.10 -2.16
N ILE A 17 7.62 10.83 -1.15
CA ILE A 17 7.10 12.20 -1.31
C ILE A 17 8.15 13.16 -0.74
N PRO A 18 8.83 13.94 -1.59
CA PRO A 18 9.78 14.96 -1.12
C PRO A 18 9.02 16.10 -0.43
N MET A 19 9.48 16.51 0.74
CA MET A 19 8.94 17.64 1.51
C MET A 19 10.05 18.67 1.75
N GLU A 20 9.69 19.94 1.98
CA GLU A 20 10.68 21.02 2.22
C GLU A 20 11.63 20.72 3.39
N ARG A 21 11.17 19.97 4.41
CA ARG A 21 11.99 19.49 5.52
C ARG A 21 11.78 17.99 5.75
N GLY A 22 12.34 17.19 4.86
CA GLY A 22 12.46 15.74 5.02
C GLY A 22 11.66 14.95 3.97
N PHE A 23 11.32 13.71 4.32
CA PHE A 23 10.70 12.77 3.40
C PHE A 23 9.52 12.05 4.04
N LEU A 24 8.48 11.83 3.24
CA LEU A 24 7.32 11.01 3.59
C LEU A 24 7.31 9.75 2.74
N TYR A 25 6.99 8.64 3.38
CA TYR A 25 6.79 7.35 2.74
C TYR A 25 5.29 7.05 2.71
N LEU A 26 4.74 6.97 1.50
CA LEU A 26 3.41 6.46 1.26
C LEU A 26 3.50 4.99 0.86
N PHE A 27 2.86 4.12 1.65
CA PHE A 27 2.64 2.72 1.31
C PHE A 27 1.17 2.53 0.95
N ALA A 28 0.88 2.02 -0.24
CA ALA A 28 -0.47 1.74 -0.70
C ALA A 28 -0.61 0.29 -1.18
N VAL A 29 -1.72 -0.34 -0.83
CA VAL A 29 -2.12 -1.66 -1.33
C VAL A 29 -3.30 -1.49 -2.26
N LEU A 30 -3.17 -2.02 -3.47
CA LEU A 30 -4.10 -1.89 -4.59
C LEU A 30 -4.63 -3.26 -4.98
N ASP A 31 -5.92 -3.34 -5.32
CA ASP A 31 -6.46 -4.51 -6.02
C ASP A 31 -6.06 -4.47 -7.50
N TRP A 32 -5.48 -5.57 -8.01
CA TRP A 32 -4.98 -5.61 -9.39
C TRP A 32 -6.10 -5.54 -10.43
N ALA A 33 -7.20 -6.25 -10.20
CA ALA A 33 -8.30 -6.37 -11.16
C ALA A 33 -9.13 -5.08 -11.26
N THR A 34 -9.39 -4.41 -10.14
CA THR A 34 -10.25 -3.21 -10.10
C THR A 34 -9.47 -1.89 -10.02
N ARG A 35 -8.16 -1.96 -9.80
CA ARG A 35 -7.27 -0.79 -9.57
C ARG A 35 -7.68 0.07 -8.37
N ARG A 36 -8.45 -0.47 -7.43
CA ARG A 36 -8.91 0.25 -6.23
C ARG A 36 -7.88 0.15 -5.09
N ILE A 37 -7.72 1.23 -4.32
CA ILE A 37 -6.89 1.22 -3.10
C ILE A 37 -7.65 0.47 -2.01
N LEU A 38 -7.09 -0.64 -1.54
CA LEU A 38 -7.65 -1.44 -0.44
C LEU A 38 -7.28 -0.85 0.91
N ALA A 39 -6.04 -0.36 1.04
CA ALA A 39 -5.55 0.28 2.26
C ALA A 39 -4.27 1.07 1.98
N TRP A 40 -3.97 2.04 2.85
CA TRP A 40 -2.77 2.87 2.72
C TRP A 40 -2.25 3.34 4.08
N LYS A 41 -0.98 3.74 4.13
CA LYS A 41 -0.33 4.30 5.32
C LYS A 41 0.72 5.32 4.92
N LEU A 42 0.72 6.47 5.59
CA LEU A 42 1.78 7.46 5.55
C LEU A 42 2.70 7.29 6.77
N SER A 43 4.00 7.41 6.56
CA SER A 43 5.00 7.38 7.62
C SER A 43 6.20 8.26 7.29
N ASN A 44 6.76 8.92 8.29
CA ASN A 44 7.99 9.72 8.13
C ASN A 44 9.25 8.84 8.13
N THR A 45 9.09 7.53 8.40
CA THR A 45 10.18 6.54 8.39
C THR A 45 9.71 5.25 7.74
N LEU A 46 10.57 4.63 6.92
CA LEU A 46 10.32 3.31 6.34
C LEU A 46 10.57 2.23 7.39
N ARG A 47 9.61 2.04 8.31
CA ARG A 47 9.68 0.98 9.34
C ARG A 47 8.79 -0.20 8.96
N GLN A 48 9.36 -1.41 8.93
CA GLN A 48 8.69 -2.65 8.51
C GLN A 48 7.54 -3.09 9.44
N THR A 49 7.32 -2.41 10.56
CA THR A 49 6.20 -2.66 11.50
C THR A 49 4.81 -2.47 10.87
N SER A 50 4.71 -1.97 9.65
CA SER A 50 3.43 -1.79 8.94
C SER A 50 2.73 -3.10 8.55
N ALA A 51 3.45 -4.23 8.49
CA ALA A 51 2.93 -5.52 8.04
C ALA A 51 2.44 -6.44 9.19
N SER A 52 2.24 -5.93 10.40
CA SER A 52 1.68 -6.72 11.50
C SER A 52 0.29 -6.23 11.91
N ARG A 53 -0.72 -7.05 11.58
CA ARG A 53 -1.98 -7.18 12.32
C ARG A 53 -3.13 -6.19 12.07
N ARG A 54 -3.04 -5.22 11.14
CA ARG A 54 -4.19 -4.32 10.82
C ARG A 54 -4.61 -4.21 9.35
N PHE A 55 -3.84 -4.78 8.42
CA PHE A 55 -4.14 -4.73 6.98
C PHE A 55 -4.93 -5.95 6.47
N ALA A 56 -5.00 -7.03 7.24
CA ALA A 56 -6.04 -8.04 7.11
C ALA A 56 -7.19 -7.62 8.04
N ARG A 57 -8.26 -7.06 7.49
CA ARG A 57 -9.53 -6.92 8.22
C ARG A 57 -10.41 -8.16 7.92
N PRO A 58 -11.34 -8.52 8.83
CA PRO A 58 -11.93 -9.85 9.01
C PRO A 58 -12.67 -10.42 7.81
#